data_AF-A0A1B8CB18-F1
#
_entry.id   AF-A0A1B8CB18-F1
#
_cell.length_a   1.000
_cell.length_b   1.000
_cell.length_c   1.000
_cell.angle_alpha   90.00
_cell.angle_beta   90.00
_cell.angle_gamma   90.00
#
_symmetry.space_group_name_H-M   'P 1'
#
loop_
_entity.id
_entity.type
_entity.pdbx_description
1 polymer ?
#
loop_
_entity_poly.entity_id
_entity_poly.type
_entity_poly.pdbx_seq_one_letter_code
_entity_poly.pdbx_strand_id
1 'polypeptide(L)'
;MGIRCKTKKVVSNTLSSKGPDPGPCSIEQYVAKKDRFRVAPGNKIPVSWPHDDKTRPFTDRQGMFDDALEDSTIDALKKFGIECRRTDVKKLTQRGFPAAEERTVVIVTRETETDTTRWQEAVDYINEIIKDAAAQAGTTMGVELENSFERYYDISSAIRPGTSIHKSFLQIEHVVEAEVRKSCSGRWTSIAYHNRRHKFANSANIGFPSLTGVVKQPTVIVFVTPGSVAHWGKVETQIRHAIEAVPFEEDVEIALEILPGFNVPSTGPSTAYTPTTSRHTFASGSSAATISAFWSLVGNSINPHFTSGHGLVTRGLAYVNGAVWGGEEVGALVMGKVK
;
A
#
# COMPACT_ATOMS: atom_id res chain seq x y z
N MET A 1 -13.32 -4.61 29.76
CA MET A 1 -12.05 -4.92 29.08
C MET A 1 -12.38 -5.65 27.79
N GLY A 2 -11.66 -5.39 26.71
CA GLY A 2 -11.93 -6.02 25.42
C GLY A 2 -11.15 -5.44 24.24
N ILE A 3 -11.48 -5.88 23.03
CA ILE A 3 -10.80 -5.43 21.81
C ILE A 3 -11.51 -4.19 21.26
N ARG A 4 -10.77 -3.11 21.05
CA ARG A 4 -11.23 -1.92 20.31
C ARG A 4 -10.66 -1.95 18.91
N CYS A 5 -11.53 -1.87 17.90
CA CYS A 5 -11.11 -1.93 16.51
C CYS A 5 -11.21 -0.55 15.84
N LYS A 6 -10.07 -0.02 15.38
CA LYS A 6 -9.98 1.28 14.71
C LYS A 6 -9.95 1.11 13.20
N THR A 7 -10.58 2.04 12.48
CA THR A 7 -10.51 2.11 11.02
C THR A 7 -10.07 3.51 10.58
N LYS A 8 -9.36 3.60 9.46
CA LYS A 8 -9.06 4.91 8.85
C LYS A 8 -10.37 5.46 8.25
N LYS A 9 -10.73 6.69 8.63
CA LYS A 9 -11.94 7.35 8.13
C LYS A 9 -11.77 7.72 6.66
N VAL A 10 -12.85 7.56 5.89
CA VAL A 10 -12.93 8.10 4.53
C VAL A 10 -12.99 9.61 4.64
N VAL A 11 -12.17 10.30 3.84
CA VAL A 11 -12.14 11.76 3.78
C VAL A 11 -13.25 12.18 2.83
N SER A 12 -14.27 12.86 3.37
CA SER A 12 -15.30 13.48 2.54
C SER A 12 -14.74 14.76 1.96
N ASN A 13 -14.51 14.79 0.63
CA ASN A 13 -14.18 16.04 -0.08
C ASN A 13 -15.37 17.01 -0.18
N THR A 14 -16.54 16.61 0.31
CA THR A 14 -17.73 17.46 0.44
C THR A 14 -17.96 17.82 1.92
N LEU A 15 -18.18 19.10 2.18
CA LEU A 15 -18.44 19.78 3.47
C LEU A 15 -19.60 19.22 4.32
N SER A 16 -20.13 18.03 4.04
CA SER A 16 -21.18 17.41 4.85
C SER A 16 -20.60 16.30 5.73
N SER A 17 -20.51 16.57 7.03
CA SER A 17 -20.26 15.57 8.08
C SER A 17 -21.38 14.52 8.22
N LYS A 18 -22.42 14.60 7.37
CA LYS A 18 -23.47 13.60 7.13
C LYS A 18 -23.66 13.36 5.63
N GLY A 19 -22.57 13.05 4.91
CA GLY A 19 -22.68 12.61 3.53
C GLY A 19 -23.43 11.26 3.43
N PRO A 20 -24.31 11.06 2.43
CA PRO A 20 -24.89 9.75 2.16
C PRO A 20 -23.78 8.71 1.95
N ASP A 21 -24.05 7.45 2.30
CA ASP A 21 -23.18 6.32 1.97
C ASP A 21 -22.70 6.51 0.52
N PRO A 22 -21.38 6.60 0.24
CA PRO A 22 -20.83 7.02 -1.06
C PRO A 22 -21.16 6.07 -2.23
N GLY A 23 -22.10 5.16 -2.04
CA GLY A 23 -22.49 4.13 -2.97
C GLY A 23 -21.43 3.04 -3.06
N PRO A 24 -21.70 2.01 -3.87
CA PRO A 24 -20.70 1.03 -4.21
C PRO A 24 -19.57 1.71 -5.00
N CYS A 25 -18.32 1.44 -4.63
CA CYS A 25 -17.13 1.92 -5.35
C CYS A 25 -16.09 0.81 -5.48
N SER A 26 -15.10 0.98 -6.35
CA SER A 26 -14.00 0.02 -6.43
C SER A 26 -13.16 0.06 -5.15
N ILE A 27 -12.44 -1.03 -4.83
CA ILE A 27 -11.57 -1.05 -3.65
C ILE A 27 -10.47 0.02 -3.75
N GLU A 28 -9.94 0.28 -4.94
CA GLU A 28 -8.93 1.31 -5.19
C GLU A 28 -9.50 2.70 -4.91
N GLN A 29 -10.73 2.98 -5.35
CA GLN A 29 -11.42 4.24 -5.04
C GLN A 29 -11.64 4.39 -3.54
N TYR A 30 -12.02 3.32 -2.86
CA TYR A 30 -12.27 3.33 -1.42
C TYR A 30 -10.99 3.63 -0.63
N VAL A 31 -9.87 2.98 -0.98
CA VAL A 31 -8.57 3.19 -0.33
C VAL A 31 -8.03 4.58 -0.63
N ALA A 32 -8.10 5.04 -1.89
CA ALA A 32 -7.62 6.36 -2.29
C ALA A 32 -8.34 7.49 -1.53
N LYS A 33 -9.66 7.38 -1.31
CA LYS A 33 -10.43 8.36 -0.52
C LYS A 33 -10.07 8.39 0.97
N LYS A 34 -9.29 7.44 1.48
CA LYS A 34 -8.77 7.47 2.86
C LYS A 34 -7.43 8.21 2.97
N ASP A 35 -6.79 8.51 1.85
CA ASP A 35 -5.51 9.23 1.81
C ASP A 35 -5.73 10.67 1.34
N ARG A 36 -5.98 11.59 2.29
CA ARG A 36 -6.15 13.02 1.97
C ARG A 36 -4.89 13.69 1.45
N PHE A 37 -3.73 13.09 1.68
CA PHE A 37 -2.43 13.67 1.37
C PHE A 37 -1.90 13.23 0.01
N ARG A 38 -2.79 12.70 -0.84
CA ARG A 38 -2.51 12.36 -2.21
C ARG A 38 -3.75 12.56 -3.07
N VAL A 39 -3.67 13.47 -4.04
CA VAL A 39 -4.80 13.83 -4.91
C VAL A 39 -4.40 13.82 -6.39
N ALA A 40 -5.37 13.51 -7.25
CA ALA A 40 -5.24 13.54 -8.70
C ALA A 40 -6.40 14.36 -9.30
N PRO A 41 -6.24 14.93 -10.51
CA PRO A 41 -7.22 15.83 -11.08
C PRO A 41 -8.51 15.12 -11.48
N GLY A 42 -9.63 15.85 -11.46
CA GLY A 42 -10.95 15.37 -11.83
C GLY A 42 -11.47 14.26 -10.93
N ASN A 43 -11.06 14.24 -9.65
CA ASN A 43 -11.33 13.15 -8.70
C ASN A 43 -10.89 11.76 -9.20
N LYS A 44 -9.90 11.71 -10.10
CA LYS A 44 -9.26 10.44 -10.50
C LYS A 44 -8.55 9.81 -9.31
N ILE A 45 -8.32 8.51 -9.39
CA ILE A 45 -7.56 7.77 -8.38
C ILE A 45 -6.07 7.95 -8.69
N PRO A 46 -5.25 8.47 -7.75
CA PRO A 46 -3.80 8.40 -7.87
C PRO A 46 -3.36 6.95 -8.03
N VAL A 47 -2.26 6.70 -8.75
CA VAL A 47 -1.75 5.35 -9.01
C VAL A 47 -1.48 4.65 -7.67
N SER A 48 -2.24 3.60 -7.37
CA SER A 48 -2.20 2.96 -6.05
C SER A 48 -0.79 2.52 -5.65
N TRP A 49 -0.40 2.78 -4.40
CA TRP A 49 0.84 2.25 -3.85
C TRP A 49 0.67 0.77 -3.46
N PRO A 50 1.66 -0.11 -3.69
CA PRO A 50 2.92 0.13 -4.38
C PRO A 50 2.74 0.21 -5.90
N HIS A 51 3.49 1.14 -6.51
CA HIS A 51 3.63 1.27 -7.95
C HIS A 51 5.07 0.97 -8.37
N ASP A 52 5.25 0.62 -9.63
CA ASP A 52 6.56 0.50 -10.24
C ASP A 52 6.91 1.81 -10.94
N ASP A 53 8.12 2.29 -10.68
CA ASP A 53 8.70 3.48 -11.29
C ASP A 53 9.73 3.03 -12.34
N LYS A 54 9.41 3.22 -13.62
CA LYS A 54 10.30 2.88 -14.74
C LYS A 54 11.05 4.08 -15.29
N THR A 55 11.13 5.18 -14.53
CA THR A 55 11.80 6.39 -14.99
C THR A 55 13.28 6.08 -15.22
N ARG A 56 13.73 6.13 -16.48
CA ARG A 56 15.15 6.08 -16.83
C ARG A 56 15.79 7.43 -16.51
N PRO A 57 17.09 7.50 -16.20
CA PRO A 57 17.82 8.77 -16.12
C PRO A 57 17.57 9.59 -17.39
N PHE A 58 17.22 10.86 -17.22
CA PHE A 58 16.82 11.75 -18.32
C PHE A 58 17.96 12.04 -19.30
N THR A 59 17.60 12.32 -20.56
CA THR A 59 18.50 12.89 -21.58
C THR A 59 18.23 14.40 -21.74
N ASP A 60 19.27 15.17 -22.08
CA ASP A 60 19.34 16.64 -21.97
C ASP A 60 18.22 17.47 -22.63
N ARG A 61 17.50 16.95 -23.63
CA ARG A 61 16.40 17.69 -24.30
C ARG A 61 15.10 17.74 -23.48
N GLN A 62 14.96 16.89 -22.46
CA GLN A 62 13.77 16.87 -21.61
C GLN A 62 13.86 17.90 -20.47
N GLY A 63 15.07 18.23 -20.01
CA GLY A 63 15.29 19.12 -18.85
C GLY A 63 14.71 20.52 -18.99
N MET A 64 14.82 21.17 -20.15
CA MET A 64 14.24 22.51 -20.36
C MET A 64 12.70 22.52 -20.37
N PHE A 65 12.06 21.42 -20.80
CA PHE A 65 10.60 21.28 -20.70
C PHE A 65 10.18 21.09 -19.24
N ASP A 66 11.00 20.40 -18.47
CA ASP A 66 10.75 20.11 -17.06
C ASP A 66 10.93 21.38 -16.20
N ASP A 67 11.94 22.23 -16.47
CA ASP A 67 12.19 23.47 -15.71
C ASP A 67 11.03 24.49 -15.84
N ALA A 68 10.57 24.77 -17.07
CA ALA A 68 9.47 25.71 -17.29
C ALA A 68 8.14 25.19 -16.72
N LEU A 69 7.94 23.87 -16.75
CA LEU A 69 6.77 23.22 -16.16
C LEU A 69 6.84 23.26 -14.63
N GLU A 70 8.04 23.09 -14.06
CA GLU A 70 8.29 23.20 -12.63
C GLU A 70 7.99 24.63 -12.13
N ASP A 71 8.52 25.66 -12.79
CA ASP A 71 8.24 27.07 -12.44
C ASP A 71 6.74 27.38 -12.50
N SER A 72 6.08 26.96 -13.58
CA SER A 72 4.63 27.16 -13.75
C SER A 72 3.80 26.44 -12.68
N THR A 73 4.24 25.25 -12.27
CA THR A 73 3.61 24.45 -11.22
C THR A 73 3.79 25.10 -9.86
N ILE A 74 5.01 25.57 -9.55
CA ILE A 74 5.32 26.28 -8.30
C ILE A 74 4.47 27.55 -8.19
N ASP A 75 4.38 28.35 -9.25
CA ASP A 75 3.59 29.57 -9.25
C ASP A 75 2.09 29.31 -9.17
N ALA A 76 1.61 28.21 -9.77
CA ALA A 76 0.24 27.76 -9.59
C ALA A 76 -0.05 27.41 -8.13
N LEU A 77 0.79 26.59 -7.47
CA LEU A 77 0.60 26.18 -6.08
C LEU A 77 0.59 27.35 -5.09
N LYS A 78 1.42 28.38 -5.33
CA LYS A 78 1.42 29.62 -4.52
C LYS A 78 0.05 30.30 -4.48
N LYS A 79 -0.73 30.26 -5.57
CA LYS A 79 -2.11 30.82 -5.63
C LYS A 79 -3.07 30.10 -4.68
N PHE A 80 -2.77 28.85 -4.35
CA PHE A 80 -3.54 28.02 -3.43
C PHE A 80 -2.95 28.02 -2.01
N GLY A 81 -1.83 28.72 -1.79
CA GLY A 81 -1.13 28.74 -0.51
C GLY A 81 -0.41 27.43 -0.17
N ILE A 82 -0.06 26.62 -1.19
CA ILE A 82 0.56 25.31 -1.01
C ILE A 82 2.07 25.43 -1.31
N GLU A 83 2.91 24.96 -0.40
CA GLU A 83 4.36 24.98 -0.60
C GLU A 83 4.85 23.73 -1.37
N CYS A 84 5.46 23.97 -2.54
CA CYS A 84 6.14 22.93 -3.30
C CYS A 84 7.52 22.64 -2.72
N ARG A 85 7.87 21.35 -2.61
CA ARG A 85 9.23 20.89 -2.30
C ARG A 85 10.02 20.57 -3.56
N ARG A 86 9.39 19.84 -4.48
CA ARG A 86 9.96 19.47 -5.78
C ARG A 86 8.88 18.91 -6.70
N THR A 87 9.19 18.87 -7.98
CA THR A 87 8.37 18.20 -9.00
C THR A 87 9.17 17.04 -9.62
N ASP A 88 8.58 15.86 -9.73
CA ASP A 88 9.18 14.71 -10.39
C ASP A 88 8.30 14.27 -11.58
N VAL A 89 8.85 14.13 -12.79
CA VAL A 89 8.12 13.47 -13.90
C VAL A 89 8.43 11.98 -13.87
N LYS A 90 7.42 11.15 -13.59
CA LYS A 90 7.58 9.70 -13.41
C LYS A 90 6.74 8.88 -14.39
N LYS A 91 7.24 7.70 -14.74
CA LYS A 91 6.43 6.65 -15.37
C LYS A 91 5.85 5.74 -14.31
N LEU A 92 4.68 6.10 -13.79
CA LEU A 92 3.99 5.34 -12.76
C LEU A 92 3.15 4.23 -13.38
N THR A 93 3.36 2.99 -12.94
CA THR A 93 2.51 1.86 -13.32
C THR A 93 2.04 1.13 -12.08
N GLN A 94 0.76 0.76 -12.03
CA GLN A 94 0.26 -0.05 -10.94
C GLN A 94 0.98 -1.39 -10.94
N ARG A 95 1.55 -1.78 -9.80
CA ARG A 95 2.30 -3.04 -9.70
C ARG A 95 1.39 -4.22 -10.06
N GLY A 96 1.87 -5.09 -10.94
CA GLY A 96 1.13 -6.25 -11.43
C GLY A 96 0.16 -5.96 -12.58
N PHE A 97 -0.04 -4.69 -12.96
CA PHE A 97 -0.84 -4.26 -14.09
C PHE A 97 -0.02 -3.36 -15.00
N PRO A 98 0.72 -3.92 -15.98
CA PRO A 98 1.41 -3.12 -16.98
C PRO A 98 0.37 -2.45 -17.89
N ALA A 99 -0.18 -1.31 -17.46
CA ALA A 99 -1.01 -0.45 -18.29
C ALA A 99 -0.13 0.35 -19.27
N ALA A 100 -0.78 1.06 -20.19
CA ALA A 100 -0.12 2.01 -21.08
C ALA A 100 0.72 3.00 -20.25
N GLU A 101 1.97 3.20 -20.67
CA GLU A 101 2.96 4.02 -19.97
C GLU A 101 2.59 5.50 -20.03
N GLU A 102 1.71 5.97 -19.14
CA GLU A 102 1.41 7.40 -18.98
C GLU A 102 2.48 8.05 -18.09
N ARG A 103 3.08 9.15 -18.57
CA ARG A 103 3.95 9.98 -17.74
C ARG A 103 3.09 10.77 -16.77
N THR A 104 3.49 10.83 -15.51
CA THR A 104 2.78 11.54 -14.46
C THR A 104 3.71 12.55 -13.82
N VAL A 105 3.29 13.82 -13.78
CA VAL A 105 3.94 14.86 -13.00
C VAL A 105 3.54 14.68 -11.54
N VAL A 106 4.48 14.26 -10.71
CA VAL A 106 4.30 14.07 -9.27
C VAL A 106 4.84 15.29 -8.55
N ILE A 107 3.93 16.07 -7.99
CA ILE A 107 4.20 17.30 -7.25
C ILE A 107 4.29 16.93 -5.77
N VAL A 108 5.46 17.13 -5.19
CA VAL A 108 5.71 16.80 -3.79
C VAL A 108 5.68 18.08 -2.98
N THR A 109 4.75 18.16 -2.04
CA THR A 109 4.64 19.26 -1.07
C THR A 109 5.69 19.14 0.03
N ARG A 110 5.89 20.22 0.78
CA ARG A 110 6.74 20.20 1.98
C ARG A 110 6.12 19.38 3.11
N GLU A 111 6.98 18.87 3.99
CA GLU A 111 6.58 18.09 5.17
C GLU A 111 5.57 18.81 6.07
N THR A 112 5.64 20.13 6.17
CA THR A 112 4.75 20.97 6.99
C THR A 112 3.37 21.16 6.37
N GLU A 113 3.19 20.78 5.10
CA GLU A 113 1.94 20.98 4.37
C GLU A 113 0.91 19.93 4.80
N THR A 114 0.02 20.33 5.70
CA THR A 114 -1.00 19.44 6.28
C THR A 114 -2.44 19.88 6.02
N ASP A 115 -2.63 21.11 5.52
CA ASP A 115 -3.93 21.63 5.12
C ASP A 115 -4.26 21.20 3.69
N THR A 116 -5.09 20.17 3.57
CA THR A 116 -5.48 19.61 2.26
C THR A 116 -6.74 20.24 1.67
N THR A 117 -7.28 21.32 2.27
CA THR A 117 -8.59 21.87 1.89
C THR A 117 -8.67 22.37 0.45
N ARG A 118 -7.58 22.93 -0.07
CA ARG A 118 -7.49 23.48 -1.44
C ARG A 118 -6.74 22.61 -2.44
N TRP A 119 -6.31 21.41 -2.02
CA TRP A 119 -5.47 20.55 -2.86
C TRP A 119 -6.17 20.06 -4.12
N GLN A 120 -7.47 19.76 -4.06
CA GLN A 120 -8.23 19.34 -5.25
C GLN A 120 -8.34 20.48 -6.27
N GLU A 121 -8.65 21.70 -5.80
CA GLU A 121 -8.73 22.90 -6.64
C GLU A 121 -7.36 23.18 -7.32
N ALA A 122 -6.28 23.05 -6.54
CA ALA A 122 -4.92 23.26 -7.03
C ALA A 122 -4.52 22.23 -8.10
N VAL A 123 -4.74 20.94 -7.85
CA VAL A 123 -4.36 19.89 -8.80
C VAL A 123 -5.20 19.95 -10.08
N ASP A 124 -6.47 20.33 -9.99
CA ASP A 124 -7.33 20.54 -11.16
C ASP A 124 -6.83 21.71 -12.02
N TYR A 125 -6.44 22.82 -11.40
CA TYR A 125 -5.87 23.98 -12.09
C TYR A 125 -4.53 23.65 -12.76
N ILE A 126 -3.63 22.98 -12.05
CA ILE A 126 -2.32 22.58 -12.56
C ILE A 126 -2.45 21.58 -13.71
N ASN A 127 -3.45 20.69 -13.65
CA ASN A 127 -3.71 19.74 -14.71
C ASN A 127 -4.08 20.40 -16.04
N GLU A 128 -4.74 21.56 -16.05
CA GLU A 128 -4.97 22.29 -17.31
C GLU A 128 -3.66 22.87 -17.87
N ILE A 129 -2.79 23.41 -17.02
CA ILE A 129 -1.44 23.89 -17.44
C ILE A 129 -0.63 22.75 -18.05
N ILE A 130 -0.58 21.60 -17.37
CA ILE A 130 0.19 20.44 -17.80
C ILE A 130 -0.40 19.82 -19.08
N LYS A 131 -1.72 19.77 -19.22
CA LYS A 131 -2.38 19.30 -20.45
C LYS A 131 -2.00 20.15 -21.65
N ASP A 132 -2.03 21.48 -21.52
CA ASP A 132 -1.68 22.38 -22.61
C ASP A 132 -0.20 22.20 -23.03
N ALA A 133 0.71 22.12 -22.06
CA ALA A 133 2.12 21.87 -22.32
C ALA A 133 2.37 20.50 -22.96
N ALA A 134 1.72 19.45 -22.44
CA ALA A 134 1.83 18.10 -22.99
C ALA A 134 1.28 18.03 -24.43
N ALA A 135 0.16 18.70 -24.71
CA ALA A 135 -0.43 18.76 -26.04
C ALA A 135 0.50 19.47 -27.05
N GLN A 136 1.14 20.57 -26.66
CA GLN A 136 2.15 21.26 -27.49
C GLN A 136 3.35 20.36 -27.79
N ALA A 137 3.72 19.47 -26.87
CA ALA A 137 4.77 18.47 -27.05
C ALA A 137 4.29 17.18 -27.77
N GLY A 138 3.02 17.11 -28.19
CA GLY A 138 2.46 15.93 -28.87
C GLY A 138 2.34 14.70 -27.97
N THR A 139 2.12 14.89 -26.67
CA THR A 139 2.04 13.81 -25.67
C THR A 139 0.89 14.04 -24.67
N THR A 140 0.71 13.12 -23.73
CA THR A 140 -0.24 13.25 -22.61
C THR A 140 0.50 13.02 -21.30
N MET A 141 0.08 13.73 -20.26
CA MET A 141 0.62 13.56 -18.91
C MET A 141 -0.48 13.58 -17.85
N GLY A 142 -0.36 12.68 -16.88
CA GLY A 142 -1.11 12.71 -15.64
C GLY A 142 -0.49 13.69 -14.64
N VAL A 143 -1.22 13.98 -13.57
CA VAL A 143 -0.77 14.86 -12.47
C VAL A 143 -1.15 14.23 -11.14
N GLU A 144 -0.24 14.24 -10.19
CA GLU A 144 -0.51 13.89 -8.80
C GLU A 144 0.11 14.93 -7.87
N LEU A 145 -0.62 15.34 -6.84
CA LEU A 145 -0.12 16.17 -5.75
C LEU A 145 -0.07 15.33 -4.48
N GLU A 146 1.09 15.28 -3.81
CA GLU A 146 1.26 14.47 -2.60
C GLU A 146 2.11 15.15 -1.52
N ASN A 147 1.84 14.80 -0.25
CA ASN A 147 2.81 14.97 0.84
C ASN A 147 3.44 13.61 1.11
N SER A 148 4.72 13.46 0.73
CA SER A 148 5.43 12.18 0.88
C SER A 148 5.55 11.68 2.34
N PHE A 149 5.43 12.57 3.32
CA PHE A 149 5.55 12.25 4.76
C PHE A 149 4.23 11.93 5.43
N GLU A 150 3.11 12.32 4.83
CA GLU A 150 1.77 12.15 5.42
C GLU A 150 0.88 11.22 4.58
N ARG A 151 1.19 11.00 3.30
CA ARG A 151 0.48 10.05 2.43
C ARG A 151 0.50 8.65 3.01
N TYR A 152 -0.48 7.82 2.64
CA TYR A 152 -0.54 6.44 3.10
C TYR A 152 0.72 5.66 2.65
N TYR A 153 1.65 5.45 3.60
CA TYR A 153 2.92 4.78 3.31
C TYR A 153 3.37 3.88 4.44
N ASP A 154 2.49 2.96 4.83
CA ASP A 154 2.73 2.08 5.97
C ASP A 154 3.56 0.85 5.59
N ILE A 155 4.54 0.54 6.44
CA ILE A 155 5.32 -0.71 6.40
C ILE A 155 4.76 -1.72 7.40
N SER A 156 4.82 -3.00 7.03
CA SER A 156 4.40 -4.11 7.88
C SER A 156 5.59 -4.74 8.60
N SER A 157 5.38 -5.22 9.81
CA SER A 157 6.32 -6.04 10.57
C SER A 157 5.57 -7.14 11.32
N ALA A 158 6.28 -8.22 11.67
CA ALA A 158 5.69 -9.35 12.36
C ALA A 158 5.14 -8.98 13.75
N ILE A 159 4.17 -9.77 14.21
CA ILE A 159 3.66 -9.72 15.58
C ILE A 159 4.58 -10.56 16.46
N ARG A 160 5.01 -10.01 17.61
CA ARG A 160 5.84 -10.75 18.56
C ARG A 160 5.00 -11.83 19.25
N PRO A 161 5.40 -13.12 19.20
CA PRO A 161 4.70 -14.19 19.89
C PRO A 161 4.60 -13.97 21.40
N GLY A 162 3.60 -14.56 22.04
CA GLY A 162 3.37 -14.51 23.49
C GLY A 162 2.81 -13.20 24.05
N THR A 163 2.81 -12.12 23.26
CA THR A 163 2.20 -10.84 23.64
C THR A 163 0.67 -10.91 23.68
N SER A 164 0.02 -9.99 24.39
CA SER A 164 -1.44 -9.89 24.41
C SER A 164 -2.03 -9.62 23.02
N ILE A 165 -1.35 -8.82 22.20
CA ILE A 165 -1.67 -8.63 20.77
C ILE A 165 -1.66 -9.94 19.98
N HIS A 166 -0.63 -10.76 20.17
CA HIS A 166 -0.56 -12.06 19.52
C HIS A 166 -1.72 -12.96 19.93
N LYS A 167 -2.00 -13.02 21.24
CA LYS A 167 -3.13 -13.79 21.79
C LYS A 167 -4.49 -13.27 21.27
N SER A 168 -4.68 -11.95 21.18
CA SER A 168 -5.91 -11.38 20.64
C SER A 168 -6.10 -11.73 19.17
N PHE A 169 -5.02 -11.74 18.37
CA PHE A 169 -5.13 -12.16 16.97
C PHE A 169 -5.52 -13.62 16.79
N LEU A 170 -4.96 -14.52 17.59
CA LEU A 170 -5.36 -15.93 17.59
C LEU A 170 -6.85 -16.09 17.96
N GLN A 171 -7.37 -15.28 18.88
CA GLN A 171 -8.77 -15.34 19.28
C GLN A 171 -9.71 -14.79 18.21
N ILE A 172 -9.38 -13.69 17.54
CA ILE A 172 -10.28 -13.10 16.53
C ILE A 172 -10.18 -13.79 15.16
N GLU A 173 -9.16 -14.61 14.90
CA GLU A 173 -8.85 -15.13 13.56
C GLU A 173 -10.06 -15.76 12.88
N HIS A 174 -10.73 -16.68 13.58
CA HIS A 174 -11.89 -17.42 13.04
C HIS A 174 -13.11 -16.52 12.82
N VAL A 175 -13.32 -15.52 13.69
CA VAL A 175 -14.43 -14.57 13.58
C VAL A 175 -14.22 -13.63 12.39
N VAL A 176 -13.00 -13.13 12.22
CA VAL A 176 -12.60 -12.31 11.07
C VAL A 176 -12.78 -13.11 9.78
N GLU A 177 -12.29 -14.35 9.73
CA GLU A 177 -12.41 -15.21 8.55
C GLU A 177 -13.88 -15.47 8.17
N ALA A 178 -14.73 -15.78 9.16
CA ALA A 178 -16.15 -16.01 8.93
C ALA A 178 -16.85 -14.76 8.38
N GLU A 179 -16.61 -13.58 8.97
CA GLU A 179 -17.24 -12.34 8.51
C GLU A 179 -16.69 -11.88 7.16
N VAL A 180 -15.39 -12.06 6.89
CA VAL A 180 -14.81 -11.79 5.56
C VAL A 180 -15.39 -12.72 4.49
N ARG A 181 -15.56 -14.02 4.78
CA ARG A 181 -16.21 -14.94 3.82
C ARG A 181 -17.64 -14.53 3.49
N LYS A 182 -18.37 -14.06 4.49
CA LYS A 182 -19.76 -13.59 4.35
C LYS A 182 -19.83 -12.26 3.59
N SER A 183 -19.07 -11.26 4.02
CA SER A 183 -19.18 -9.87 3.54
C SER A 183 -18.35 -9.57 2.29
N CYS A 184 -17.29 -10.34 2.05
CA CYS A 184 -16.44 -10.26 0.85
C CYS A 184 -16.56 -11.53 -0.02
N SER A 185 -17.71 -12.21 -0.03
CA SER A 185 -17.89 -13.47 -0.76
C SER A 185 -17.44 -13.34 -2.23
N GLY A 186 -16.58 -14.27 -2.66
CA GLY A 186 -15.98 -14.28 -3.99
C GLY A 186 -14.90 -13.23 -4.26
N ARG A 187 -14.72 -12.24 -3.38
CA ARG A 187 -13.89 -11.04 -3.61
C ARG A 187 -12.63 -10.98 -2.76
N TRP A 188 -12.56 -11.63 -1.60
CA TRP A 188 -11.34 -11.64 -0.79
C TRP A 188 -10.27 -12.57 -1.38
N THR A 189 -9.00 -12.23 -1.18
CA THR A 189 -7.83 -13.01 -1.64
C THR A 189 -7.02 -13.54 -0.47
N SER A 190 -6.78 -12.72 0.55
CA SER A 190 -6.05 -13.14 1.76
C SER A 190 -6.39 -12.28 2.97
N ILE A 191 -6.08 -12.79 4.16
CA ILE A 191 -6.18 -12.08 5.44
C ILE A 191 -4.81 -12.16 6.10
N ALA A 192 -4.30 -11.04 6.59
CA ALA A 192 -2.99 -10.93 7.25
C ALA A 192 -3.06 -10.15 8.56
N TYR A 193 -2.17 -10.48 9.50
CA TYR A 193 -2.11 -9.86 10.83
C TYR A 193 -0.72 -9.31 11.09
N HIS A 194 -0.55 -7.99 10.99
CA HIS A 194 0.77 -7.34 11.03
C HIS A 194 0.80 -6.16 12.01
N ASN A 195 2.00 -5.80 12.45
CA ASN A 195 2.26 -4.49 13.03
C ASN A 195 2.49 -3.51 11.90
N ARG A 196 1.57 -2.56 11.69
CA ARG A 196 1.73 -1.46 10.75
C ARG A 196 2.35 -0.25 11.43
N ARG A 197 3.16 0.48 10.69
CA ARG A 197 3.63 1.81 11.06
C ARG A 197 3.92 2.61 9.81
N HIS A 198 3.79 3.92 9.90
CA HIS A 198 4.19 4.81 8.83
C HIS A 198 5.69 4.63 8.52
N LYS A 199 6.10 4.64 7.24
CA LYS A 199 7.51 4.42 6.87
C LYS A 199 8.44 5.48 7.48
N PHE A 200 7.98 6.73 7.49
CA PHE A 200 8.73 7.85 8.05
C PHE A 200 8.57 7.99 9.57
N ALA A 201 7.90 7.04 10.23
CA ALA A 201 7.74 7.04 11.68
C ALA A 201 9.04 7.17 12.48
N ASN A 202 10.14 6.58 11.97
CA ASN A 202 11.41 6.53 12.68
C ASN A 202 12.32 7.73 12.37
N SER A 203 11.90 8.68 11.50
CA SER A 203 12.69 9.88 11.22
C SER A 203 12.58 10.96 12.31
N ALA A 204 12.09 10.59 13.51
CA ALA A 204 12.08 11.44 14.71
C ALA A 204 13.46 12.02 15.07
N ASN A 205 14.56 11.44 14.58
CA ASN A 205 15.92 11.99 14.72
C ASN A 205 16.22 13.18 13.79
N ILE A 206 15.26 13.65 12.97
CA ILE A 206 15.40 14.83 12.10
C ILE A 206 14.61 16.03 12.67
N GLY A 207 14.39 16.09 14.00
CA GLY A 207 13.87 17.29 14.66
C GLY A 207 12.40 17.65 14.34
N PHE A 208 11.61 16.70 13.84
CA PHE A 208 10.21 16.93 13.48
C PHE A 208 9.26 16.60 14.65
N PRO A 209 8.51 17.59 15.20
CA PRO A 209 7.64 17.37 16.37
C PRO A 209 6.41 16.50 16.10
N SER A 210 5.97 16.36 14.84
CA SER A 210 4.73 15.64 14.49
C SER A 210 4.87 14.11 14.44
N LEU A 211 6.08 13.57 14.52
CA LEU A 211 6.36 12.12 14.44
C LEU A 211 6.82 11.52 15.76
N THR A 212 6.78 12.28 16.86
CA THR A 212 7.16 11.80 18.18
C THR A 212 6.08 10.86 18.73
N GLY A 213 6.38 9.56 18.81
CA GLY A 213 5.51 8.57 19.48
C GLY A 213 4.89 7.52 18.57
N VAL A 214 5.57 7.08 17.51
CA VAL A 214 5.00 6.07 16.61
C VAL A 214 5.00 4.68 17.23
N VAL A 215 3.85 4.37 17.83
CA VAL A 215 3.49 3.04 18.31
C VAL A 215 3.22 2.14 17.10
N LYS A 216 3.89 0.98 17.04
CA LYS A 216 3.50 -0.09 16.10
C LYS A 216 2.02 -0.38 16.29
N GLN A 217 1.22 -0.26 15.23
CA GLN A 217 -0.22 -0.47 15.28
C GLN A 217 -0.56 -1.91 14.85
N PRO A 218 -1.00 -2.78 15.77
CA PRO A 218 -1.49 -4.10 15.40
C PRO A 218 -2.67 -3.95 14.44
N THR A 219 -2.63 -4.62 13.28
CA THR A 219 -3.61 -4.42 12.22
C THR A 219 -4.03 -5.75 11.59
N VAL A 220 -5.34 -5.92 11.42
CA VAL A 220 -5.94 -6.91 10.52
C VAL A 220 -6.02 -6.30 9.12
N ILE A 221 -5.40 -6.95 8.14
CA ILE A 221 -5.43 -6.52 6.74
C ILE A 221 -6.22 -7.55 5.94
N VAL A 222 -7.31 -7.12 5.33
CA VAL A 222 -8.13 -7.93 4.42
C VAL A 222 -7.81 -7.53 2.99
N PHE A 223 -7.19 -8.43 2.24
CA PHE A 223 -6.91 -8.21 0.83
C PHE A 223 -8.09 -8.69 -0.02
N VAL A 224 -8.47 -7.89 -1.01
CA VAL A 224 -9.55 -8.19 -1.96
C VAL A 224 -9.07 -8.10 -3.40
N THR A 225 -9.68 -8.85 -4.30
CA THR A 225 -9.40 -8.84 -5.74
C THR A 225 -9.46 -7.41 -6.27
N PRO A 226 -8.40 -6.89 -6.91
CA PRO A 226 -8.41 -5.58 -7.57
C PRO A 226 -9.62 -5.40 -8.49
N GLY A 227 -10.15 -4.18 -8.54
CA GLY A 227 -11.34 -3.83 -9.30
C GLY A 227 -12.65 -4.32 -8.69
N SER A 228 -12.63 -5.02 -7.55
CA SER A 228 -13.86 -5.39 -6.84
C SER A 228 -14.66 -4.16 -6.44
N VAL A 229 -15.98 -4.22 -6.65
CA VAL A 229 -16.92 -3.16 -6.29
C VAL A 229 -17.83 -3.63 -5.15
N ALA A 230 -17.94 -2.82 -4.09
CA ALA A 230 -18.82 -3.06 -2.95
C ALA A 230 -19.09 -1.78 -2.14
N HIS A 231 -20.00 -1.87 -1.16
CA HIS A 231 -20.17 -0.87 -0.10
C HIS A 231 -19.08 -1.07 0.97
N TRP A 232 -17.83 -0.73 0.64
CA TRP A 232 -16.67 -1.05 1.48
C TRP A 232 -16.74 -0.47 2.90
N GLY A 233 -17.37 0.70 3.10
CA GLY A 233 -17.59 1.24 4.44
C GLY A 233 -18.49 0.36 5.32
N LYS A 234 -19.52 -0.26 4.72
CA LYS A 234 -20.39 -1.23 5.40
C LYS A 234 -19.65 -2.53 5.71
N VAL A 235 -18.90 -3.04 4.75
CA VAL A 235 -18.06 -4.26 4.92
C VAL A 235 -17.05 -4.06 6.05
N GLU A 236 -16.32 -2.94 6.05
CA GLU A 236 -15.35 -2.61 7.10
C GLU A 236 -16.03 -2.50 8.46
N THR A 237 -17.21 -1.86 8.53
CA THR A 237 -17.99 -1.75 9.77
C THR A 237 -18.44 -3.11 10.30
N GLN A 238 -18.86 -4.02 9.43
CA GLN A 238 -19.28 -5.38 9.82
C GLN A 238 -18.11 -6.18 10.39
N ILE A 239 -16.96 -6.17 9.73
CA ILE A 239 -15.75 -6.86 10.22
C ILE A 239 -15.28 -6.24 11.54
N ARG A 240 -15.28 -4.90 11.65
CA ARG A 240 -14.95 -4.18 12.89
C ARG A 240 -15.82 -4.63 14.05
N HIS A 241 -17.15 -4.68 13.86
CA HIS A 241 -18.08 -5.14 14.90
C HIS A 241 -17.85 -6.60 15.29
N ALA A 242 -17.53 -7.47 14.32
CA ALA A 242 -17.23 -8.87 14.60
C ALA A 242 -15.97 -9.01 15.48
N ILE A 243 -14.93 -8.21 15.22
CA ILE A 243 -13.71 -8.15 16.05
C ILE A 243 -14.01 -7.66 17.47
N GLU A 244 -14.75 -6.56 17.60
CA GLU A 244 -15.07 -5.95 18.90
C GLU A 244 -15.99 -6.82 19.77
N ALA A 245 -16.76 -7.72 19.16
CA ALA A 245 -17.65 -8.65 19.86
C ALA A 245 -16.90 -9.82 20.53
N VAL A 246 -15.62 -10.04 20.22
CA VAL A 246 -14.83 -11.11 20.83
C VAL A 246 -14.41 -10.69 22.25
N PRO A 247 -14.81 -11.43 23.29
CA PRO A 247 -14.40 -11.12 24.65
C PRO A 247 -12.89 -11.31 24.79
N PHE A 248 -12.21 -10.33 25.38
CA PHE A 248 -10.77 -10.40 25.66
C PHE A 248 -10.50 -9.83 27.05
N GLU A 249 -9.59 -10.47 27.78
CA GLU A 249 -9.31 -10.14 29.18
C GLU A 249 -8.61 -8.79 29.34
N GLU A 250 -7.82 -8.38 28.35
CA GLU A 250 -7.08 -7.12 28.36
C GLU A 250 -7.71 -6.09 27.40
N ASP A 251 -7.40 -4.82 27.61
CA ASP A 251 -7.75 -3.78 26.64
C ASP A 251 -6.71 -3.74 25.52
N VAL A 252 -7.13 -4.21 24.34
CA VAL A 252 -6.27 -4.27 23.16
C VAL A 252 -6.84 -3.41 22.05
N GLU A 253 -5.98 -2.61 21.41
CA GLU A 253 -6.34 -1.81 20.26
C GLU A 253 -5.78 -2.44 18.97
N ILE A 254 -6.68 -2.69 18.03
CA ILE A 254 -6.37 -3.28 16.72
C ILE A 254 -6.90 -2.35 15.64
N ALA A 255 -6.14 -2.14 14.57
CA ALA A 255 -6.64 -1.49 13.36
C ALA A 255 -7.19 -2.51 12.37
N LEU A 256 -8.10 -2.08 11.51
CA LEU A 256 -8.62 -2.84 10.39
C LEU A 256 -8.41 -2.05 9.10
N GLU A 257 -7.90 -2.75 8.08
CA GLU A 257 -7.74 -2.23 6.73
C GLU A 257 -8.26 -3.22 5.70
N ILE A 258 -8.97 -2.71 4.69
CA ILE A 258 -9.34 -3.45 3.48
C ILE A 258 -8.55 -2.86 2.33
N LEU A 259 -7.72 -3.68 1.67
CA LEU A 259 -6.80 -3.24 0.63
C LEU A 259 -6.96 -4.06 -0.65
N PRO A 260 -6.63 -3.49 -1.83
CA PRO A 260 -6.48 -4.31 -3.04
C PRO A 260 -5.34 -5.30 -2.82
N GLY A 261 -5.60 -6.57 -3.13
CA GLY A 261 -4.60 -7.63 -3.16
C GLY A 261 -3.73 -7.55 -4.40
N PHE A 262 -2.59 -8.24 -4.37
CA PHE A 262 -1.75 -8.40 -5.56
C PHE A 262 -2.21 -9.64 -6.29
N ASN A 263 -3.05 -9.47 -7.32
CA ASN A 263 -3.19 -10.52 -8.32
C ASN A 263 -1.97 -10.42 -9.22
N VAL A 264 -0.88 -11.11 -8.85
CA VAL A 264 0.05 -11.55 -9.89
C VAL A 264 -0.66 -12.75 -10.52
N PRO A 265 -1.14 -12.67 -11.77
CA PRO A 265 -1.58 -13.88 -12.45
C PRO A 265 -0.41 -14.84 -12.35
N SER A 266 -0.61 -16.03 -11.77
CA SER A 266 0.38 -17.10 -11.91
C SER A 266 0.60 -17.19 -13.40
N THR A 267 1.78 -16.77 -13.88
CA THR A 267 2.11 -16.78 -15.30
C THR A 267 1.70 -18.16 -15.79
N GLY A 268 0.70 -18.20 -16.68
CA GLY A 268 0.32 -19.43 -17.33
C GLY A 268 1.60 -20.08 -17.87
N PRO A 269 1.69 -21.42 -17.91
CA PRO A 269 2.90 -22.10 -18.33
C PRO A 269 3.38 -21.46 -19.63
N SER A 270 4.56 -20.83 -19.58
CA SER A 270 5.18 -20.25 -20.75
C SER A 270 5.30 -21.36 -21.78
N THR A 271 4.55 -21.25 -22.88
CA THR A 271 4.71 -22.12 -24.04
C THR A 271 6.01 -21.84 -24.79
N ALA A 272 6.79 -20.87 -24.33
CA ALA A 272 8.11 -20.55 -24.84
C ALA A 272 9.19 -21.02 -23.86
N TYR A 273 9.30 -22.33 -23.67
CA TYR A 273 10.57 -22.99 -23.38
C TYR A 273 10.44 -24.45 -23.76
N THR A 274 11.03 -24.85 -24.90
CA THR A 274 11.30 -26.26 -25.18
C THR A 274 12.57 -26.60 -24.40
N PRO A 275 12.49 -27.32 -23.27
CA PRO A 275 13.70 -27.76 -22.60
C PRO A 275 14.20 -28.96 -23.40
N THR A 276 15.35 -28.81 -24.05
CA THR A 276 16.08 -29.97 -24.58
C THR A 276 16.59 -30.78 -23.38
N THR A 277 15.76 -31.67 -22.85
CA THR A 277 16.17 -32.62 -21.82
C THR A 277 16.97 -33.73 -22.48
N SER A 278 18.30 -33.67 -22.34
CA SER A 278 19.10 -34.89 -22.28
C SER A 278 18.87 -35.53 -20.91
N ARG A 279 18.75 -36.85 -20.92
CA ARG A 279 18.22 -37.73 -19.88
C ARG A 279 19.00 -37.61 -18.57
N HIS A 280 18.30 -37.46 -17.46
CA HIS A 280 18.61 -38.21 -16.24
C HIS A 280 17.31 -38.51 -15.47
N THR A 281 17.01 -39.80 -15.38
CA THR A 281 15.95 -40.37 -14.56
C THR A 281 16.37 -40.30 -13.10
N PHE A 282 15.62 -39.59 -12.27
CA PHE A 282 15.42 -39.99 -10.88
C PHE A 282 14.01 -39.59 -10.45
N ALA A 283 13.27 -40.58 -9.96
CA ALA A 283 11.88 -40.47 -9.58
C ALA A 283 11.70 -40.03 -8.12
N SER A 284 10.50 -39.52 -7.86
CA SER A 284 9.80 -39.31 -6.59
C SER A 284 10.00 -37.98 -5.85
N GLY A 285 8.87 -37.37 -5.48
CA GLY A 285 8.77 -36.46 -4.33
C GLY A 285 8.32 -35.03 -4.64
N SER A 286 7.03 -34.79 -4.50
CA SER A 286 6.36 -33.48 -4.51
C SER A 286 7.07 -32.42 -3.62
N SER A 287 7.27 -31.18 -4.10
CA SER A 287 7.61 -30.03 -3.24
C SER A 287 6.94 -28.75 -3.80
N ALA A 288 6.14 -27.99 -3.04
CA ALA A 288 6.44 -27.21 -1.83
C ALA A 288 7.44 -26.04 -2.03
N ALA A 289 7.64 -25.56 -3.26
CA ALA A 289 8.56 -24.46 -3.55
C ALA A 289 7.92 -23.06 -3.75
N THR A 290 6.59 -22.95 -3.86
CA THR A 290 5.98 -21.70 -4.35
C THR A 290 5.65 -20.64 -3.28
N ILE A 291 5.57 -21.01 -1.99
CA ILE A 291 5.10 -20.08 -0.94
C ILE A 291 6.21 -19.18 -0.39
N SER A 292 7.49 -19.60 -0.48
CA SER A 292 8.62 -18.82 0.07
C SER A 292 8.93 -17.55 -0.73
N ALA A 293 8.58 -17.48 -2.02
CA ALA A 293 8.83 -16.31 -2.86
C ALA A 293 7.89 -15.13 -2.54
N PHE A 294 6.68 -15.42 -2.01
CA PHE A 294 5.67 -14.41 -1.73
C PHE A 294 6.09 -13.43 -0.62
N TRP A 295 6.79 -13.93 0.42
CA TRP A 295 7.21 -13.10 1.55
C TRP A 295 8.55 -12.36 1.33
N SER A 296 9.43 -12.90 0.48
CA SER A 296 10.71 -12.24 0.14
C SER A 296 10.52 -10.99 -0.74
N LEU A 297 9.51 -10.98 -1.62
CA LEU A 297 9.21 -9.83 -2.49
C LEU A 297 8.64 -8.61 -1.75
N VAL A 298 8.09 -8.81 -0.55
CA VAL A 298 7.59 -7.72 0.31
C VAL A 298 8.72 -7.12 1.17
N GLY A 299 9.81 -7.86 1.39
CA GLY A 299 10.91 -7.48 2.28
C GLY A 299 12.14 -6.85 1.63
N ASN A 300 12.40 -7.07 0.34
CA ASN A 300 13.66 -6.65 -0.28
C ASN A 300 13.48 -5.47 -1.23
N SER A 301 13.84 -4.28 -0.75
CA SER A 301 14.25 -3.17 -1.59
C SER A 301 15.64 -2.70 -1.12
N ILE A 302 16.64 -3.01 -1.95
CA ILE A 302 18.03 -2.50 -2.00
C ILE A 302 19.08 -3.20 -1.09
N ASN A 303 19.68 -4.31 -1.53
CA ASN A 303 21.06 -4.44 -2.11
C ASN A 303 21.47 -5.94 -2.20
N PRO A 304 22.28 -6.39 -3.18
CA PRO A 304 22.61 -7.81 -3.39
C PRO A 304 23.93 -8.20 -2.71
N HIS A 305 23.96 -9.32 -1.98
CA HIS A 305 25.01 -10.35 -2.02
C HIS A 305 24.88 -11.41 -0.90
N PHE A 306 25.28 -12.63 -1.26
CA PHE A 306 25.54 -13.84 -0.45
C PHE A 306 24.42 -14.86 -0.16
N THR A 307 24.73 -16.09 -0.54
CA THR A 307 23.98 -17.34 -0.36
C THR A 307 24.72 -18.28 0.59
N SER A 308 24.03 -18.75 1.64
CA SER A 308 24.12 -20.11 2.23
C SER A 308 23.05 -20.15 3.34
N GLY A 309 22.22 -21.16 3.58
CA GLY A 309 22.26 -22.60 3.31
C GLY A 309 21.76 -23.30 4.60
N HIS A 310 20.91 -24.32 4.45
CA HIS A 310 20.24 -25.16 5.46
C HIS A 310 18.81 -24.80 5.87
N GLY A 311 17.87 -25.68 5.50
CA GLY A 311 16.49 -25.70 5.94
C GLY A 311 16.18 -26.96 6.76
N LEU A 312 15.26 -26.82 7.72
CA LEU A 312 14.59 -27.93 8.40
C LEU A 312 13.07 -27.78 8.17
N VAL A 313 12.40 -28.86 7.78
CA VAL A 313 10.97 -28.88 7.41
C VAL A 313 10.11 -29.24 8.63
N THR A 314 9.08 -28.44 8.91
CA THR A 314 7.85 -28.89 9.60
C THR A 314 6.66 -28.00 9.21
N ARG A 315 5.45 -28.60 9.26
CA ARG A 315 4.18 -28.12 8.70
C ARG A 315 3.85 -26.63 8.95
N GLY A 316 3.47 -25.91 7.88
CA GLY A 316 2.53 -24.78 7.91
C GLY A 316 2.91 -23.51 8.66
N LEU A 317 4.20 -23.27 8.95
CA LEU A 317 4.69 -22.07 9.62
C LEU A 317 5.80 -21.45 8.76
N ALA A 318 5.59 -20.21 8.28
CA ALA A 318 6.65 -19.46 7.62
C ALA A 318 7.43 -18.67 8.69
N TYR A 319 8.59 -19.20 9.08
CA TYR A 319 9.61 -18.45 9.82
C TYR A 319 10.34 -17.53 8.85
N VAL A 320 10.35 -16.22 9.13
CA VAL A 320 11.20 -15.27 8.41
C VAL A 320 12.32 -14.86 9.36
N ASN A 321 13.55 -15.32 9.09
CA ASN A 321 14.74 -14.83 9.77
C ASN A 321 15.02 -13.40 9.30
N GLY A 322 14.83 -12.43 10.20
CA GLY A 322 15.28 -11.06 10.01
C GLY A 322 16.69 -10.90 10.54
N ALA A 323 17.61 -10.38 9.72
CA ALA A 323 18.94 -10.00 10.17
C ALA A 323 18.84 -8.83 11.17
N VAL A 324 19.43 -9.00 12.36
CA VAL A 324 19.63 -7.95 13.36
C VAL A 324 21.11 -7.62 13.41
N TRP A 325 21.47 -6.35 13.25
CA TRP A 325 22.76 -5.85 13.70
C TRP A 325 22.69 -5.65 15.22
N GLY A 326 23.48 -6.43 15.96
CA GLY A 326 23.50 -6.45 17.42
C GLY A 326 22.70 -7.63 17.99
N GLY A 327 23.40 -8.62 18.54
CA GLY A 327 22.89 -9.96 18.82
C GLY A 327 21.63 -10.03 19.69
N GLU A 328 20.56 -10.57 19.09
CA GLU A 328 19.61 -11.52 19.68
C GLU A 328 18.81 -12.12 18.50
N GLU A 329 18.85 -13.45 18.32
CA GLU A 329 17.98 -14.13 17.36
C GLU A 329 16.53 -14.07 17.88
N VAL A 330 15.68 -13.27 17.24
CA VAL A 330 14.25 -13.25 17.52
C VAL A 330 13.50 -13.76 16.29
N GLY A 331 13.02 -15.00 16.38
CA GLY A 331 12.13 -15.59 15.38
C GLY A 331 10.85 -14.76 15.23
N ALA A 332 10.50 -14.41 14.00
CA ALA A 332 9.32 -13.61 13.67
C ALA A 332 8.26 -14.48 12.99
N LEU A 333 7.03 -14.48 13.52
CA LEU A 333 5.88 -15.20 12.95
C LEU A 333 5.04 -14.24 12.10
N VAL A 334 4.78 -14.65 10.85
CA VAL A 334 3.80 -14.02 9.98
C VAL A 334 2.57 -14.90 9.93
N MET A 335 1.43 -14.41 10.44
CA MET A 335 0.15 -15.11 10.35
C MET A 335 -0.64 -14.59 9.15
N GLY A 336 -0.97 -15.49 8.22
CA GLY A 336 -1.80 -15.14 7.06
C GLY A 336 -2.46 -16.37 6.43
N LYS A 337 -3.64 -16.15 5.85
CA LYS A 337 -4.40 -17.15 5.07
C LYS A 337 -4.61 -16.63 3.66
N VAL A 338 -4.38 -17.51 2.68
CA VAL A 338 -4.66 -17.27 1.26
C VAL A 338 -5.84 -18.14 0.86
N LYS A 339 -6.75 -17.57 0.06
CA LYS A 339 -7.94 -18.26 -0.46
C LYS A 339 -7.59 -19.43 -1.37
#